data_AF-A0A844LZ87-F1
#
_entry.id   AF-A0A844LZ87-F1
#
_cell.length_a   1.000
_cell.length_b   1.000
_cell.length_c   1.000
_cell.angle_alpha   90.00
_cell.angle_beta   90.00
_cell.angle_gamma   90.00
#
_symmetry.space_group_name_H-M   'P 1'
#
loop_
_entity.id
_entity.type
_entity.pdbx_description
1 polymer ?
#
loop_
_entity_poly.entity_id
_entity_poly.type
_entity_poly.pdbx_seq_one_letter_code
_entity_poly.pdbx_strand_id
1 'polypeptide(L)'
;MLSKWVRNVLQATVYDAAIQTPLDYAPKLSARFNNDIRLKREDLQPVFSFKLRGAYNRISQLTEAQKARGVICASAGNHAQGVAFSAAKLGLTNTIVMPTTTPDIKVQAVKALGGKVDLYGDSFDVSNQYAIERSIKEGLTYIPPYDDELVIAGQGTVALELNQQWRDVEYVFVPVGGGGLLAGIAAFLGDVAPQVKIIAVEPEGAASLKAAIAANKPVKLSQVSLFVDGTAVAQIGTLPFEVVSLQKSDNSGKLIEQEVVTCSNDEVCAAVKDVFEESRSIVEPSGALALAGMKKYLSTHKLTGKNCVAIISGANMNFDRLRYIAERTEIGEKKEAVFAVTIPERTGAFLEFCRDLKGRNITEFNYRVRNIAAPDSLEPASIFVGIALKEGDKERHTIANSLQEAGYNAHDLTDDDIAKSHIRYLIGGHAGLADEQLFKVSFPERPGALLNFLEKLGTDFNITLFHYRNHGAADGRVLVGIQATATSSRAVQDTLQEIGYECSPVSDNISYQLFLK
;
A
#
# COMPACT_ATOMS: atom_id res chain seq x y z
N MET A 1 10.78 -9.11 36.50
CA MET A 1 10.68 -9.69 35.15
C MET A 1 11.14 -8.70 34.07
N LEU A 2 10.70 -7.43 34.09
CA LEU A 2 11.18 -6.42 33.12
C LEU A 2 12.68 -6.18 33.15
N SER A 3 13.31 -6.20 34.33
CA SER A 3 14.76 -6.06 34.48
C SER A 3 15.58 -7.08 33.69
N LYS A 4 15.03 -8.28 33.41
CA LYS A 4 15.64 -9.26 32.50
C LYS A 4 15.67 -8.74 31.07
N TRP A 5 14.54 -8.23 30.57
CA TRP A 5 14.43 -7.69 29.21
C TRP A 5 15.33 -6.47 29.02
N VAL A 6 15.32 -5.53 29.96
CA VAL A 6 16.22 -4.35 29.90
C VAL A 6 17.68 -4.77 29.86
N ARG A 7 18.09 -5.70 30.72
CA ARG A 7 19.46 -6.24 30.70
C ARG A 7 19.80 -6.87 29.34
N ASN A 8 18.92 -7.71 28.81
CA ASN A 8 19.14 -8.37 27.53
C ASN A 8 19.22 -7.36 26.37
N VAL A 9 18.41 -6.29 26.38
CA VAL A 9 18.47 -5.22 25.39
C VAL A 9 19.78 -4.44 25.49
N LEU A 10 20.23 -4.10 26.70
CA LEU A 10 21.50 -3.40 26.91
C LEU A 10 22.73 -4.24 26.55
N GLN A 11 22.62 -5.57 26.66
CA GLN A 11 23.68 -6.52 26.28
C GLN A 11 23.58 -6.97 24.82
N ALA A 12 22.59 -6.49 24.06
CA ALA A 12 22.40 -6.89 22.69
C ALA A 12 23.55 -6.36 21.81
N THR A 13 24.07 -7.21 20.92
CA THR A 13 25.26 -6.91 20.09
C THR A 13 24.89 -6.35 18.72
N VAL A 14 23.74 -5.68 18.60
CA VAL A 14 23.13 -5.34 17.30
C VAL A 14 24.01 -4.44 16.43
N TYR A 15 24.79 -3.54 17.02
CA TYR A 15 25.50 -2.48 16.31
C TYR A 15 26.74 -2.93 15.55
N ASP A 16 27.16 -4.18 15.71
CA ASP A 16 28.14 -4.76 14.79
C ASP A 16 27.56 -4.85 13.37
N ALA A 17 26.24 -5.03 13.24
CA ALA A 17 25.55 -5.22 11.96
C ALA A 17 24.54 -4.12 11.61
N ALA A 18 23.76 -3.67 12.58
CA ALA A 18 22.76 -2.63 12.45
C ALA A 18 23.36 -1.23 12.67
N ILE A 19 22.65 -0.22 12.20
CA ILE A 19 22.95 1.18 12.51
C ILE A 19 21.96 1.71 13.56
N GLN A 20 22.37 2.77 14.28
CA GLN A 20 21.42 3.61 14.99
C GLN A 20 20.62 4.40 13.96
N THR A 21 19.31 4.16 13.88
CA THR A 21 18.48 4.76 12.83
C THR A 21 17.98 6.15 13.22
N PRO A 22 17.77 7.07 12.27
CA PRO A 22 17.19 8.38 12.54
C PRO A 22 15.80 8.33 13.18
N LEU A 23 15.48 9.38 13.94
CA LEU A 23 14.14 9.71 14.41
C LEU A 23 13.74 11.03 13.74
N ASP A 24 13.13 10.93 12.56
CA ASP A 24 12.87 12.08 11.69
C ASP A 24 11.61 12.82 12.15
N TYR A 25 11.69 14.14 12.25
CA TYR A 25 10.50 14.99 12.43
C TYR A 25 9.66 15.01 11.15
N ALA A 26 8.35 14.80 11.26
CA ALA A 26 7.41 14.80 10.15
C ALA A 26 6.57 16.10 10.16
N PRO A 27 7.05 17.20 9.55
CA PRO A 27 6.44 18.52 9.70
C PRO A 27 5.02 18.61 9.15
N LYS A 28 4.70 17.95 8.04
CA LYS A 28 3.37 18.05 7.42
C LYS A 28 2.32 17.31 8.24
N LEU A 29 2.65 16.10 8.69
CA LEU A 29 1.83 15.29 9.58
C LEU A 29 1.67 15.97 10.94
N SER A 30 2.75 16.53 11.48
CA SER A 30 2.72 17.27 12.75
C SER A 30 1.76 18.45 12.69
N ALA A 31 1.85 19.26 11.62
CA ALA A 31 0.92 20.37 11.40
C ALA A 31 -0.53 19.88 11.17
N ARG A 32 -0.71 18.81 10.39
CA ARG A 32 -2.03 18.25 10.06
C ARG A 32 -2.79 17.75 11.28
N PHE A 33 -2.10 17.11 12.23
CA PHE A 33 -2.72 16.54 13.42
C PHE A 33 -2.54 17.39 14.67
N ASN A 34 -1.83 18.52 14.59
CA ASN A 34 -1.48 19.36 15.73
C ASN A 34 -0.78 18.58 16.86
N ASN A 35 0.25 17.81 16.50
CA ASN A 35 1.07 16.97 17.40
C ASN A 35 2.55 17.00 16.94
N ASP A 36 3.53 16.72 17.80
CA ASP A 36 4.93 16.47 17.36
C ASP A 36 5.03 15.00 16.93
N ILE A 37 4.97 14.77 15.62
CA ILE A 37 5.03 13.44 15.02
C ILE A 37 6.44 13.18 14.51
N ARG A 38 7.00 12.04 14.92
CA ARG A 38 8.32 11.58 14.46
C ARG A 38 8.29 10.15 13.94
N LEU A 39 9.17 9.86 12.99
CA LEU A 39 9.27 8.58 12.31
C LEU A 39 10.58 7.90 12.69
N LYS A 40 10.50 6.71 13.30
CA LYS A 40 11.69 5.90 13.60
C LYS A 40 12.05 5.07 12.37
N ARG A 41 13.14 5.43 11.70
CA ARG A 41 13.48 5.00 10.32
C ARG A 41 14.20 3.65 10.24
N GLU A 42 13.54 2.58 10.70
CA GLU A 42 14.11 1.21 10.60
C GLU A 42 14.19 0.67 9.16
N ASP A 43 13.53 1.34 8.21
CA ASP A 43 13.69 1.13 6.77
C ASP A 43 15.10 1.49 6.25
N LEU A 44 15.89 2.25 7.01
CA LEU A 44 17.27 2.64 6.63
C LEU A 44 18.34 1.64 7.08
N GLN A 45 17.96 0.53 7.71
CA GLN A 45 18.91 -0.54 8.02
C GLN A 45 19.53 -1.12 6.73
N PRO A 46 20.73 -1.74 6.79
CA PRO A 46 21.39 -2.35 5.62
C PRO A 46 20.56 -3.38 4.83
N VAL A 47 19.55 -3.99 5.46
CA VAL A 47 18.61 -4.94 4.85
C VAL A 47 17.19 -4.37 4.74
N PHE A 48 17.08 -3.04 4.80
CA PHE A 48 15.86 -2.25 4.65
C PHE A 48 14.73 -2.59 5.64
N SER A 49 15.07 -3.13 6.83
CA SER A 49 14.09 -3.39 7.91
C SER A 49 14.76 -3.65 9.26
N PHE A 50 13.98 -3.52 10.33
CA PHE A 50 14.44 -3.79 11.71
C PHE A 50 14.87 -5.25 11.98
N LYS A 51 14.47 -6.20 11.11
CA LYS A 51 14.67 -7.65 11.34
C LYS A 51 16.14 -8.03 11.55
N LEU A 52 17.06 -7.22 11.00
CA LEU A 52 18.50 -7.37 11.20
C LEU A 52 18.89 -7.41 12.68
N ARG A 53 18.26 -6.59 13.52
CA ARG A 53 18.64 -6.44 14.92
C ARG A 53 18.51 -7.75 15.69
N GLY A 54 17.32 -8.33 15.74
CA GLY A 54 17.08 -9.60 16.43
C GLY A 54 17.72 -10.80 15.75
N ALA A 55 17.80 -10.83 14.42
CA ALA A 55 18.52 -11.88 13.72
C ALA A 55 19.99 -11.89 14.11
N TYR A 56 20.67 -10.73 14.03
CA TYR A 56 22.07 -10.61 14.41
C TYR A 56 22.28 -10.93 15.88
N ASN A 57 21.47 -10.35 16.77
CA ASN A 57 21.60 -10.57 18.21
C ASN A 57 21.47 -12.05 18.61
N ARG A 58 20.57 -12.79 17.94
CA ARG A 58 20.41 -14.22 18.18
C ARG A 58 21.57 -15.05 17.64
N ILE A 59 22.08 -14.70 16.45
CA ILE A 59 23.12 -15.46 15.74
C ILE A 59 24.51 -15.21 16.34
N SER A 60 24.83 -13.97 16.71
CA SER A 60 26.13 -13.61 17.32
C SER A 60 26.37 -14.31 18.66
N GLN A 61 25.29 -14.61 19.39
CA GLN A 61 25.31 -15.28 20.69
C GLN A 61 25.19 -16.80 20.62
N LEU A 62 25.29 -17.40 19.42
CA LEU A 62 25.41 -18.84 19.29
C LEU A 62 26.70 -19.35 19.94
N THR A 63 26.64 -20.55 20.51
CA THR A 63 27.84 -21.25 20.96
C THR A 63 28.73 -21.62 19.76
N GLU A 64 30.03 -21.82 19.98
CA GLU A 64 30.96 -22.23 18.91
C GLU A 64 30.53 -23.53 18.23
N ALA A 65 29.98 -24.49 18.98
CA ALA A 65 29.43 -25.72 18.42
C ALA A 65 28.23 -25.46 17.48
N GLN A 66 27.34 -24.54 17.84
CA GLN A 66 26.21 -24.14 16.99
C GLN A 66 26.67 -23.35 15.76
N LYS A 67 27.62 -22.43 15.92
CA LYS A 67 28.23 -21.67 14.82
C LYS A 67 28.87 -22.61 13.79
N ALA A 68 29.61 -23.61 14.24
CA ALA A 68 30.24 -24.60 13.37
C ALA A 68 29.24 -25.45 12.57
N ARG A 69 28.03 -25.70 13.11
CA ARG A 69 26.94 -26.39 12.40
C ARG A 69 26.22 -25.49 11.41
N GLY A 70 26.07 -24.21 11.73
CA GLY A 70 25.37 -23.24 10.92
C GLY A 70 23.91 -23.06 11.32
N VAL A 71 23.24 -22.15 10.62
CA VAL A 71 21.89 -21.68 10.94
C VAL A 71 20.89 -22.00 9.83
N ILE A 72 19.61 -22.09 10.19
CA ILE A 72 18.52 -22.28 9.25
C ILE A 72 17.32 -21.41 9.64
N CYS A 73 16.59 -20.86 8.67
CA CYS A 73 15.27 -20.29 8.90
C CYS A 73 14.37 -20.53 7.69
N ALA A 74 13.06 -20.32 7.86
CA ALA A 74 12.12 -20.22 6.75
C ALA A 74 11.59 -18.79 6.64
N SER A 75 11.78 -18.16 5.49
CA SER A 75 11.23 -16.85 5.15
C SER A 75 11.61 -16.49 3.72
N ALA A 76 10.75 -15.75 3.02
CA ALA A 76 11.05 -15.16 1.71
C ALA A 76 11.09 -13.62 1.77
N GLY A 77 11.25 -13.02 2.97
CA GLY A 77 11.14 -11.58 3.18
C GLY A 77 12.19 -11.01 4.13
N ASN A 78 11.80 -9.99 4.89
CA ASN A 78 12.68 -9.22 5.78
C ASN A 78 13.49 -10.09 6.76
N HIS A 79 12.89 -11.16 7.30
CA HIS A 79 13.60 -12.08 8.20
C HIS A 79 14.71 -12.86 7.50
N ALA A 80 14.44 -13.37 6.29
CA ALA A 80 15.46 -14.08 5.51
C ALA A 80 16.67 -13.19 5.19
N GLN A 81 16.43 -11.93 4.79
CA GLN A 81 17.52 -10.98 4.55
C GLN A 81 18.31 -10.70 5.83
N GLY A 82 17.63 -10.50 6.97
CA GLY A 82 18.26 -10.31 8.27
C GLY A 82 19.14 -11.49 8.69
N VAL A 83 18.66 -12.73 8.54
CA VAL A 83 19.43 -13.95 8.85
C VAL A 83 20.61 -14.13 7.90
N ALA A 84 20.39 -13.99 6.58
CA ALA A 84 21.43 -14.15 5.58
C ALA A 84 22.58 -13.16 5.80
N PHE A 85 22.26 -11.86 5.94
CA PHE A 85 23.26 -10.83 6.21
C PHE A 85 24.03 -11.10 7.52
N SER A 86 23.30 -11.43 8.59
CA SER A 86 23.91 -11.68 9.91
C SER A 86 24.86 -12.86 9.89
N ALA A 87 24.44 -13.97 9.30
CA ALA A 87 25.26 -15.18 9.22
C ALA A 87 26.46 -14.99 8.29
N ALA A 88 26.28 -14.35 7.13
CA ALA A 88 27.37 -14.03 6.22
C ALA A 88 28.42 -13.13 6.87
N LYS A 89 28.00 -12.11 7.62
CA LYS A 89 28.88 -11.20 8.36
C LYS A 89 29.72 -11.93 9.42
N LEU A 90 29.18 -12.98 10.03
CA LEU A 90 29.86 -13.82 11.03
C LEU A 90 30.58 -15.02 10.41
N GLY A 91 30.61 -15.16 9.09
CA GLY A 91 31.26 -16.28 8.39
C GLY A 91 30.57 -17.63 8.61
N LEU A 92 29.28 -17.65 8.94
CA LEU A 92 28.52 -18.85 9.24
C LEU A 92 27.81 -19.40 8.00
N THR A 93 27.77 -20.73 7.89
CA THR A 93 26.88 -21.39 6.92
C THR A 93 25.43 -21.11 7.30
N ASN A 94 24.63 -20.66 6.34
CA ASN A 94 23.22 -20.35 6.56
C ASN A 94 22.34 -20.89 5.44
N THR A 95 21.25 -21.55 5.82
CA THR A 95 20.24 -22.09 4.91
C THR A 95 18.95 -21.32 5.07
N ILE A 96 18.41 -20.81 3.97
CA ILE A 96 17.15 -20.06 3.97
C ILE A 96 16.12 -20.85 3.16
N VAL A 97 15.15 -21.42 3.85
CA VAL A 97 14.08 -22.18 3.21
C VAL A 97 12.99 -21.23 2.74
N MET A 98 12.59 -21.36 1.48
CA MET A 98 11.50 -20.59 0.88
C MET A 98 10.55 -21.51 0.11
N PRO A 99 9.27 -21.12 -0.09
CA PRO A 99 8.38 -21.84 -0.99
C PRO A 99 8.93 -21.89 -2.42
N THR A 100 8.66 -22.95 -3.17
CA THR A 100 9.03 -23.08 -4.58
C THR A 100 8.37 -22.02 -5.47
N THR A 101 7.26 -21.43 -4.99
CA THR A 101 6.51 -20.35 -5.64
C THR A 101 7.10 -18.96 -5.37
N THR A 102 8.22 -18.86 -4.65
CA THR A 102 8.84 -17.58 -4.31
C THR A 102 9.38 -16.89 -5.56
N PRO A 103 9.03 -15.61 -5.82
CA PRO A 103 9.56 -14.86 -6.95
C PRO A 103 11.09 -14.79 -6.96
N ASP A 104 11.70 -14.94 -8.13
CA ASP A 104 13.17 -14.97 -8.29
C ASP A 104 13.85 -13.74 -7.69
N ILE A 105 13.24 -12.55 -7.77
CA ILE A 105 13.81 -11.33 -7.19
C ILE A 105 14.05 -11.45 -5.68
N LYS A 106 13.17 -12.13 -4.94
CA LYS A 106 13.31 -12.37 -3.49
C LYS A 106 14.39 -13.42 -3.20
N VAL A 107 14.49 -14.45 -4.06
CA VAL A 107 15.55 -15.46 -3.99
C VAL A 107 16.92 -14.81 -4.21
N GLN A 108 17.04 -13.97 -5.24
CA GLN A 108 18.30 -13.29 -5.58
C GLN A 108 18.72 -12.29 -4.50
N ALA A 109 17.77 -11.56 -3.89
CA ALA A 109 18.07 -10.65 -2.78
C ALA A 109 18.75 -11.38 -1.61
N VAL A 110 18.26 -12.57 -1.25
CA VAL A 110 18.85 -13.37 -0.17
C VAL A 110 20.19 -13.97 -0.57
N LYS A 111 20.34 -14.45 -1.81
CA LYS A 111 21.62 -14.95 -2.33
C LYS A 111 22.69 -13.84 -2.35
N ALA A 112 22.33 -12.62 -2.73
CA ALA A 112 23.22 -11.46 -2.74
C ALA A 112 23.75 -11.11 -1.34
N LEU A 113 22.98 -11.42 -0.29
CA LEU A 113 23.37 -11.26 1.11
C LEU A 113 24.16 -12.46 1.67
N GLY A 114 24.54 -13.43 0.83
CA GLY A 114 25.30 -14.62 1.22
C GLY A 114 24.44 -15.80 1.70
N GLY A 115 23.13 -15.78 1.41
CA GLY A 115 22.22 -16.84 1.81
C GLY A 115 22.17 -18.05 0.89
N LYS A 116 22.26 -19.27 1.45
CA LYS A 116 21.99 -20.50 0.69
C LYS A 116 20.49 -20.79 0.67
N VAL A 117 19.83 -20.41 -0.42
CA VAL A 117 18.39 -20.61 -0.58
C VAL A 117 18.08 -22.08 -0.90
N ASP A 118 17.12 -22.64 -0.18
CA ASP A 118 16.54 -23.96 -0.38
C ASP A 118 15.04 -23.81 -0.67
N LEU A 119 14.61 -24.19 -1.89
CA LEU A 119 13.22 -24.04 -2.32
C LEU A 119 12.45 -25.32 -1.99
N TYR A 120 11.53 -25.25 -1.03
CA TYR A 120 10.76 -26.39 -0.57
C TYR A 120 9.35 -26.01 -0.15
N GLY A 121 8.36 -26.80 -0.59
CA GLY A 121 6.95 -26.60 -0.28
C GLY A 121 6.28 -25.54 -1.17
N ASP A 122 4.96 -25.56 -1.20
CA ASP A 122 4.11 -24.64 -1.99
C ASP A 122 3.67 -23.39 -1.20
N SER A 123 3.89 -23.39 0.12
CA SER A 123 3.42 -22.38 1.06
C SER A 123 4.43 -22.16 2.20
N PHE A 124 4.36 -20.98 2.83
CA PHE A 124 5.25 -20.62 3.94
C PHE A 124 5.18 -21.62 5.10
N ASP A 125 3.99 -22.08 5.47
CA ASP A 125 3.80 -23.03 6.57
C ASP A 125 4.52 -24.36 6.31
N VAL A 126 4.44 -24.87 5.06
CA VAL A 126 5.13 -26.10 4.64
C VAL A 126 6.65 -25.89 4.66
N SER A 127 7.13 -24.77 4.12
CA SER A 127 8.57 -24.44 4.15
C SER A 127 9.09 -24.29 5.58
N ASN A 128 8.29 -23.72 6.49
CA ASN A 128 8.66 -23.52 7.87
C ASN A 128 8.74 -24.84 8.65
N GLN A 129 7.74 -25.70 8.48
CA GLN A 129 7.75 -27.03 9.08
C GLN A 129 8.97 -27.84 8.60
N TYR A 130 9.26 -27.81 7.30
CA TYR A 130 10.45 -28.44 6.73
C TYR A 130 11.76 -27.88 7.31
N ALA A 131 11.88 -26.56 7.45
CA ALA A 131 13.06 -25.93 8.04
C ALA A 131 13.29 -26.37 9.49
N ILE A 132 12.21 -26.50 10.28
CA ILE A 132 12.26 -26.98 11.66
C ILE A 132 12.70 -28.45 11.70
N GLU A 133 12.08 -29.32 10.91
CA GLU A 133 12.44 -30.74 10.84
C GLU A 133 13.90 -30.94 10.40
N ARG A 134 14.32 -30.19 9.37
CA ARG A 134 15.69 -30.20 8.88
C ARG A 134 16.68 -29.70 9.93
N SER A 135 16.31 -28.68 10.71
CA SER A 135 17.15 -28.19 11.80
C SER A 135 17.45 -29.26 12.84
N ILE A 136 16.43 -30.06 13.21
CA ILE A 136 16.57 -31.17 14.15
C ILE A 136 17.41 -32.29 13.55
N LYS A 137 17.14 -32.68 12.30
CA LYS A 137 17.82 -33.78 11.61
C LYS A 137 19.30 -33.51 11.35
N GLU A 138 19.65 -32.29 10.96
CA GLU A 138 21.02 -31.90 10.58
C GLU A 138 21.80 -31.22 11.72
N GLY A 139 21.14 -30.94 12.85
CA GLY A 139 21.74 -30.24 13.99
C GLY A 139 22.04 -28.76 13.70
N LEU A 140 21.29 -28.14 12.78
CA LEU A 140 21.37 -26.71 12.48
C LEU A 140 20.60 -25.92 13.53
N THR A 141 21.03 -24.69 13.81
CA THR A 141 20.25 -23.83 14.72
C THR A 141 19.15 -23.10 13.95
N TYR A 142 17.89 -23.41 14.26
CA TYR A 142 16.76 -22.65 13.73
C TYR A 142 16.74 -21.24 14.32
N ILE A 143 16.57 -20.21 13.47
CA ILE A 143 16.51 -18.80 13.88
C ILE A 143 15.07 -18.28 13.74
N PRO A 144 14.34 -18.11 14.85
CA PRO A 144 12.95 -17.69 14.82
C PRO A 144 12.77 -16.25 14.31
N PRO A 145 11.67 -15.94 13.61
CA PRO A 145 11.38 -14.59 13.13
C PRO A 145 10.96 -13.60 14.22
N TYR A 146 10.49 -14.08 15.37
CA TYR A 146 9.99 -13.24 16.48
C TYR A 146 9.90 -13.94 17.84
N ASP A 147 9.62 -15.25 17.89
CA ASP A 147 9.32 -15.96 19.15
C ASP A 147 10.58 -16.54 19.82
N ASP A 148 11.51 -15.66 20.20
CA ASP A 148 12.77 -16.00 20.87
C ASP A 148 13.25 -14.81 21.72
N GLU A 149 13.77 -15.08 22.92
CA GLU A 149 14.15 -14.02 23.87
C GLU A 149 15.26 -13.10 23.34
N LEU A 150 16.27 -13.64 22.64
CA LEU A 150 17.36 -12.85 22.08
C LEU A 150 16.91 -12.10 20.84
N VAL A 151 16.00 -12.67 20.05
CA VAL A 151 15.37 -11.95 18.94
C VAL A 151 14.59 -10.74 19.48
N ILE A 152 13.73 -10.93 20.47
CA ILE A 152 12.94 -9.87 21.13
C ILE A 152 13.87 -8.80 21.72
N ALA A 153 14.92 -9.20 22.43
CA ALA A 153 15.89 -8.27 23.00
C ALA A 153 16.63 -7.45 21.93
N GLY A 154 16.99 -8.08 20.81
CA GLY A 154 17.55 -7.37 19.66
C GLY A 154 16.58 -6.32 19.13
N GLN A 155 15.28 -6.64 19.02
CA GLN A 155 14.29 -5.67 18.56
C GLN A 155 14.06 -4.53 19.56
N GLY A 156 14.17 -4.82 20.86
CA GLY A 156 14.08 -3.83 21.93
C GLY A 156 15.17 -2.75 21.87
N THR A 157 16.26 -2.97 21.12
CA THR A 157 17.27 -1.92 20.89
C THR A 157 16.69 -0.70 20.15
N VAL A 158 15.60 -0.86 19.39
CA VAL A 158 14.85 0.26 18.81
C VAL A 158 14.34 1.20 19.92
N ALA A 159 13.82 0.65 21.02
CA ALA A 159 13.35 1.43 22.16
C ALA A 159 14.49 2.08 22.95
N LEU A 160 15.64 1.40 23.07
CA LEU A 160 16.85 1.98 23.64
C LEU A 160 17.24 3.25 22.88
N GLU A 161 17.29 3.18 21.55
CA GLU A 161 17.62 4.34 20.70
C GLU A 161 16.56 5.43 20.84
N LEU A 162 15.27 5.08 20.79
CA LEU A 162 14.18 6.06 20.93
C LEU A 162 14.29 6.86 22.22
N ASN A 163 14.49 6.18 23.35
CA ASN A 163 14.62 6.84 24.65
C ASN A 163 15.86 7.75 24.74
N GLN A 164 16.93 7.43 24.01
CA GLN A 164 18.12 8.27 23.92
C GLN A 164 17.92 9.47 22.98
N GLN A 165 17.19 9.28 21.87
CA GLN A 165 16.95 10.29 20.86
C GLN A 165 15.89 11.31 21.29
N TRP A 166 14.88 10.89 22.06
CA TRP A 166 13.80 11.76 22.50
C TRP A 166 13.11 11.25 23.77
N ARG A 167 13.38 11.92 24.90
CA ARG A 167 12.85 11.53 26.22
C ARG A 167 11.40 11.92 26.46
N ASP A 168 10.91 12.94 25.75
CA ASP A 168 9.57 13.50 25.95
C ASP A 168 8.50 12.76 25.15
N VAL A 169 8.83 11.62 24.53
CA VAL A 169 7.86 10.79 23.81
C VAL A 169 6.72 10.37 24.75
N GLU A 170 5.47 10.50 24.28
CA GLU A 170 4.28 10.09 25.04
C GLU A 170 3.62 8.86 24.43
N TYR A 171 3.64 8.73 23.10
CA TYR A 171 2.99 7.64 22.37
C TYR A 171 3.94 6.99 21.37
N VAL A 172 4.04 5.66 21.39
CA VAL A 172 4.80 4.87 20.42
C VAL A 172 3.86 3.86 19.74
N PHE A 173 3.72 3.99 18.43
CA PHE A 173 2.91 3.11 17.59
C PHE A 173 3.79 2.06 16.94
N VAL A 174 3.49 0.79 17.17
CA VAL A 174 4.33 -0.33 16.74
C VAL A 174 3.53 -1.27 15.83
N PRO A 175 4.03 -1.61 14.63
CA PRO A 175 3.36 -2.56 13.76
C PRO A 175 3.52 -3.98 14.30
N VAL A 176 2.46 -4.77 14.23
CA VAL A 176 2.39 -6.10 14.84
C VAL A 176 2.11 -7.16 13.78
N GLY A 177 3.06 -8.07 13.63
CA GLY A 177 2.85 -9.41 13.05
C GLY A 177 2.94 -10.45 14.16
N GLY A 178 4.06 -11.17 14.23
CA GLY A 178 4.30 -12.13 15.32
C GLY A 178 4.64 -11.53 16.68
N GLY A 179 4.75 -10.20 16.80
CA GLY A 179 4.85 -9.49 18.08
C GLY A 179 6.25 -9.22 18.62
N GLY A 180 7.32 -9.77 18.01
CA GLY A 180 8.68 -9.62 18.56
C GLY A 180 9.17 -8.16 18.71
N LEU A 181 8.83 -7.29 17.76
CA LEU A 181 9.15 -5.85 17.83
C LEU A 181 8.37 -5.16 18.95
N LEU A 182 7.06 -5.38 19.01
CA LEU A 182 6.18 -4.86 20.06
C LEU A 182 6.67 -5.28 21.44
N ALA A 183 6.94 -6.57 21.63
CA ALA A 183 7.41 -7.11 22.89
C ALA A 183 8.74 -6.49 23.35
N GLY A 184 9.71 -6.36 22.44
CA GLY A 184 11.01 -5.77 22.75
C GLY A 184 10.91 -4.30 23.13
N ILE A 185 10.14 -3.52 22.36
CA ILE A 185 9.91 -2.09 22.64
C ILE A 185 9.16 -1.93 23.97
N ALA A 186 8.10 -2.71 24.17
CA ALA A 186 7.24 -2.61 25.34
C ALA A 186 7.94 -2.99 26.64
N ALA A 187 8.69 -4.08 26.63
CA ALA A 187 9.42 -4.52 27.81
C ALA A 187 10.52 -3.53 28.23
N PHE A 188 11.17 -2.85 27.27
CA PHE A 188 12.20 -1.85 27.59
C PHE A 188 11.60 -0.54 28.08
N LEU A 189 10.67 0.06 27.31
CA LEU A 189 10.09 1.35 27.67
C LEU A 189 9.22 1.26 28.92
N GLY A 190 8.48 0.17 29.13
CA GLY A 190 7.67 0.04 30.33
C GLY A 190 8.47 -0.11 31.63
N ASP A 191 9.79 -0.35 31.56
CA ASP A 191 10.68 -0.30 32.72
C ASP A 191 11.36 1.08 32.85
N VAL A 192 11.90 1.60 31.74
CA VAL A 192 12.78 2.79 31.71
C VAL A 192 12.01 4.11 31.57
N ALA A 193 10.86 4.09 30.90
CA ALA A 193 10.02 5.24 30.61
C ALA A 193 8.52 4.84 30.70
N PRO A 194 8.05 4.41 31.89
CA PRO A 194 6.71 3.83 32.05
C PRO A 194 5.57 4.81 31.71
N GLN A 195 5.83 6.12 31.68
CA GLN A 195 4.87 7.12 31.22
C GLN A 195 4.48 6.95 29.73
N VAL A 196 5.33 6.31 28.91
CA VAL A 196 5.09 6.13 27.48
C VAL A 196 3.95 5.14 27.26
N LYS A 197 3.02 5.50 26.38
CA LYS A 197 1.92 4.62 25.93
C LYS A 197 2.33 3.91 24.65
N ILE A 198 2.11 2.59 24.63
CA ILE A 198 2.55 1.74 23.52
C ILE A 198 1.31 1.17 22.86
N ILE A 199 1.10 1.58 21.62
CA ILE A 199 -0.08 1.24 20.83
C ILE A 199 0.31 0.20 19.79
N ALA A 200 -0.32 -0.97 19.88
CA ALA A 200 -0.20 -2.01 18.88
C ALA A 200 -1.05 -1.67 17.65
N VAL A 201 -0.46 -1.82 16.46
CA VAL A 201 -1.15 -1.61 15.19
C VAL A 201 -1.08 -2.86 14.32
N GLU A 202 -2.25 -3.37 13.90
CA GLU A 202 -2.39 -4.54 13.04
C GLU A 202 -3.16 -4.18 11.75
N PRO A 203 -2.95 -4.90 10.63
CA PRO A 203 -3.88 -4.81 9.51
C PRO A 203 -5.20 -5.50 9.88
N GLU A 204 -6.33 -4.98 9.41
CA GLU A 204 -7.66 -5.58 9.65
C GLU A 204 -7.72 -7.05 9.21
N GLY A 205 -7.09 -7.37 8.09
CA GLY A 205 -7.05 -8.73 7.54
C GLY A 205 -6.06 -9.69 8.22
N ALA A 206 -5.29 -9.27 9.25
CA ALA A 206 -4.41 -10.17 10.00
C ALA A 206 -4.26 -9.74 11.47
N ALA A 207 -5.37 -9.35 12.12
CA ALA A 207 -5.39 -8.84 13.49
C ALA A 207 -5.30 -9.94 14.57
N SER A 208 -4.16 -10.65 14.61
CA SER A 208 -3.93 -11.82 15.47
C SER A 208 -3.79 -11.46 16.96
N LEU A 209 -3.15 -10.35 17.30
CA LEU A 209 -3.01 -9.86 18.67
C LEU A 209 -4.36 -9.37 19.20
N LYS A 210 -5.13 -8.63 18.39
CA LYS A 210 -6.49 -8.20 18.78
C LYS A 210 -7.37 -9.41 19.13
N ALA A 211 -7.34 -10.45 18.30
CA ALA A 211 -8.05 -11.71 18.57
C ALA A 211 -7.53 -12.40 19.85
N ALA A 212 -6.21 -12.41 20.06
CA ALA A 212 -5.60 -13.04 21.22
C ALA A 212 -5.92 -12.31 22.54
N ILE A 213 -5.93 -10.97 22.54
CA ILE A 213 -6.33 -10.15 23.70
C ILE A 213 -7.80 -10.39 24.03
N ALA A 214 -8.69 -10.37 23.02
CA ALA A 214 -10.12 -10.62 23.22
C ALA A 214 -10.39 -12.02 23.80
N ALA A 215 -9.60 -13.03 23.40
CA ALA A 215 -9.71 -14.40 23.90
C ALA A 215 -8.88 -14.67 25.17
N ASN A 216 -8.06 -13.71 25.63
CA ASN A 216 -7.07 -13.86 26.70
C ASN A 216 -6.12 -15.07 26.51
N LYS A 217 -5.82 -15.44 25.27
CA LYS A 217 -4.88 -16.51 24.88
C LYS A 217 -4.52 -16.38 23.40
N PRO A 218 -3.37 -16.91 22.93
CA PRO A 218 -3.07 -16.96 21.51
C PRO A 218 -4.17 -17.69 20.73
N VAL A 219 -4.64 -17.08 19.64
CA VAL A 219 -5.65 -17.65 18.72
C VAL A 219 -5.06 -17.68 17.32
N LYS A 220 -5.29 -18.79 16.61
CA LYS A 220 -4.95 -18.92 15.19
C LYS A 220 -6.12 -18.42 14.34
N LEU A 221 -5.89 -17.38 13.55
CA LEU A 221 -6.82 -16.91 12.54
C LEU A 221 -7.00 -17.97 11.44
N SER A 222 -8.21 -18.10 10.93
CA SER A 222 -8.52 -19.04 9.84
C SER A 222 -7.90 -18.60 8.50
N GLN A 223 -7.79 -17.29 8.29
CA GLN A 223 -7.23 -16.67 7.10
C GLN A 223 -6.49 -15.39 7.45
N VAL A 224 -5.51 -15.03 6.62
CA VAL A 224 -4.76 -13.78 6.72
C VAL A 224 -4.64 -13.12 5.35
N SER A 225 -4.84 -11.81 5.31
CA SER A 225 -4.59 -11.00 4.11
C SER A 225 -3.08 -10.84 3.88
N LEU A 226 -2.64 -11.01 2.63
CA LEU A 226 -1.23 -10.93 2.23
C LEU A 226 -0.82 -9.53 1.71
N PHE A 227 -1.71 -8.53 1.83
CA PHE A 227 -1.38 -7.18 1.38
C PHE A 227 -0.25 -6.57 2.21
N VAL A 228 -0.39 -6.61 3.54
CA VAL A 228 0.61 -6.18 4.52
C VAL A 228 1.44 -7.40 4.96
N ASP A 229 2.26 -7.91 4.03
CA ASP A 229 2.91 -9.22 4.12
C ASP A 229 3.87 -9.37 5.32
N GLY A 230 4.60 -8.32 5.71
CA GLY A 230 5.45 -8.33 6.90
C GLY A 230 4.72 -8.54 8.22
N THR A 231 3.39 -8.34 8.25
CA THR A 231 2.52 -8.52 9.41
C THR A 231 1.42 -9.57 9.18
N ALA A 232 1.45 -10.31 8.07
CA ALA A 232 0.48 -11.35 7.74
C ALA A 232 0.73 -12.63 8.56
N VAL A 233 0.51 -12.55 9.88
CA VAL A 233 0.77 -13.64 10.83
C VAL A 233 -0.55 -14.14 11.40
N ALA A 234 -0.82 -15.44 11.25
CA ALA A 234 -2.09 -16.03 11.69
C ALA A 234 -2.21 -16.17 13.22
N GLN A 235 -1.09 -16.20 13.93
CA GLN A 235 -1.07 -16.36 15.39
C GLN A 235 0.14 -15.63 15.99
N ILE A 236 -0.12 -14.77 16.96
CA ILE A 236 0.91 -14.09 17.76
C ILE A 236 1.86 -15.10 18.42
N GLY A 237 3.15 -14.76 18.55
CA GLY A 237 4.11 -15.63 19.25
C GLY A 237 3.79 -15.79 20.73
N THR A 238 4.26 -16.88 21.32
CA THR A 238 4.03 -17.19 22.75
C THR A 238 4.73 -16.17 23.65
N LEU A 239 6.04 -15.95 23.47
CA LEU A 239 6.80 -15.01 24.29
C LEU A 239 6.32 -13.56 24.09
N PRO A 240 6.05 -13.08 22.85
CA PRO A 240 5.43 -11.78 22.65
C PRO A 240 4.09 -11.61 23.37
N PHE A 241 3.24 -12.65 23.39
CA PHE A 241 1.95 -12.58 24.08
C PHE A 241 2.09 -12.56 25.61
N GLU A 242 3.08 -13.26 26.18
CA GLU A 242 3.39 -13.16 27.60
C GLU A 242 3.72 -11.72 28.01
N VAL A 243 4.46 -10.98 27.17
CA VAL A 243 4.81 -9.57 27.42
C VAL A 243 3.58 -8.66 27.47
N VAL A 244 2.53 -8.94 26.69
CA VAL A 244 1.26 -8.17 26.69
C VAL A 244 0.61 -8.15 28.07
N SER A 245 0.81 -9.20 28.87
CA SER A 245 0.22 -9.31 30.19
C SER A 245 1.03 -8.63 31.31
N LEU A 246 2.26 -8.20 31.03
CA LEU A 246 3.13 -7.57 32.02
C LEU A 246 2.68 -6.14 32.38
N GLN A 247 3.02 -5.72 33.59
CA GLN A 247 2.78 -4.37 34.11
C GLN A 247 4.03 -3.52 33.93
N LYS A 248 3.84 -2.20 33.81
CA LYS A 248 4.90 -1.18 33.86
C LYS A 248 5.58 -1.13 35.23
N SER A 249 6.83 -0.67 35.28
CA SER A 249 7.64 -0.61 36.49
C SER A 249 7.07 0.28 37.60
N ASP A 250 6.30 1.30 37.24
CA ASP A 250 5.62 2.22 38.16
C ASP A 250 4.20 1.77 38.56
N ASN A 251 3.75 0.60 38.09
CA ASN A 251 2.38 0.08 38.27
C ASN A 251 1.26 0.96 37.68
N SER A 252 1.56 1.88 36.76
CA SER A 252 0.56 2.73 36.09
C SER A 252 -0.37 1.98 35.14
N GLY A 253 -0.03 0.73 34.77
CA GLY A 253 -0.85 -0.12 33.92
C GLY A 253 -0.03 -1.17 33.19
N LYS A 254 -0.66 -1.80 32.18
CA LYS A 254 -0.05 -2.79 31.30
C LYS A 254 1.04 -2.15 30.44
N LEU A 255 2.04 -2.94 30.01
CA LEU A 255 3.08 -2.46 29.09
C LEU A 255 2.51 -1.95 27.76
N ILE A 256 1.45 -2.62 27.28
CA ILE A 256 0.82 -2.36 25.99
C ILE A 256 -0.63 -1.96 26.26
N GLU A 257 -1.08 -0.90 25.60
CA GLU A 257 -2.48 -0.47 25.68
C GLU A 257 -3.39 -1.58 25.13
N GLN A 258 -4.53 -1.80 25.80
CA GLN A 258 -5.43 -2.92 25.45
C GLN A 258 -6.20 -2.67 24.15
N GLU A 259 -6.27 -1.42 23.70
CA GLU A 259 -6.80 -1.06 22.40
C GLU A 259 -5.76 -1.35 21.31
N VAL A 260 -5.98 -2.41 20.54
CA VAL A 260 -5.23 -2.68 19.31
C VAL A 260 -5.90 -1.95 18.15
N VAL A 261 -5.16 -1.04 17.52
CA VAL A 261 -5.62 -0.30 16.35
C VAL A 261 -5.52 -1.20 15.12
N THR A 262 -6.62 -1.36 14.39
CA THR A 262 -6.64 -2.10 13.13
C THR A 262 -6.79 -1.15 11.95
N CYS A 263 -6.00 -1.36 10.89
CA CYS A 263 -6.01 -0.52 9.70
C CYS A 263 -6.45 -1.26 8.44
N SER A 264 -7.26 -0.60 7.62
CA SER A 264 -7.64 -1.09 6.30
C SER A 264 -6.47 -0.96 5.31
N ASN A 265 -6.54 -1.66 4.18
CA ASN A 265 -5.51 -1.54 3.14
C ASN A 265 -5.39 -0.11 2.61
N ASP A 266 -6.51 0.62 2.51
CA ASP A 266 -6.54 1.99 2.00
C ASP A 266 -5.87 2.96 3.00
N GLU A 267 -6.11 2.77 4.31
CA GLU A 267 -5.43 3.53 5.37
C GLU A 267 -3.91 3.31 5.35
N VAL A 268 -3.48 2.07 5.10
CA VAL A 268 -2.05 1.72 4.94
C VAL A 268 -1.46 2.34 3.67
N CYS A 269 -2.16 2.29 2.53
CA CYS A 269 -1.70 2.93 1.29
C CYS A 269 -1.51 4.44 1.47
N ALA A 270 -2.47 5.11 2.12
CA ALA A 270 -2.37 6.54 2.44
C ALA A 270 -1.16 6.84 3.32
N ALA A 271 -0.84 5.97 4.29
CA ALA A 271 0.35 6.14 5.13
C ALA A 271 1.67 5.94 4.35
N VAL A 272 1.73 5.02 3.37
CA VAL A 272 2.89 4.90 2.47
C VAL A 272 3.11 6.22 1.73
N LYS A 273 2.03 6.81 1.19
CA LYS A 273 2.08 8.11 0.53
C LYS A 273 2.52 9.23 1.48
N ASP A 274 2.03 9.26 2.72
CA ASP A 274 2.44 10.28 3.70
C ASP A 274 3.95 10.21 3.99
N VAL A 275 4.53 9.01 4.17
CA VAL A 275 5.99 8.85 4.34
C VAL A 275 6.76 9.38 3.14
N PHE A 276 6.27 9.10 1.93
CA PHE A 276 6.85 9.64 0.70
C PHE A 276 6.72 11.17 0.62
N GLU A 277 5.60 11.75 1.04
CA GLU A 277 5.42 13.21 1.03
C GLU A 277 6.32 13.92 2.05
N GLU A 278 6.62 13.29 3.18
CA GLU A 278 7.53 13.84 4.21
C GLU A 278 9.00 13.72 3.82
N SER A 279 9.42 12.53 3.39
CA SER A 279 10.84 12.17 3.33
C SER A 279 11.33 11.73 1.95
N ARG A 280 10.43 11.68 0.95
CA ARG A 280 10.69 11.10 -0.39
C ARG A 280 11.15 9.65 -0.36
N SER A 281 10.93 8.97 0.77
CA SER A 281 11.25 7.56 0.95
C SER A 281 10.04 6.70 0.61
N ILE A 282 10.29 5.60 -0.10
CA ILE A 282 9.26 4.60 -0.41
C ILE A 282 9.41 3.47 0.59
N VAL A 283 8.32 3.16 1.29
CA VAL A 283 8.28 2.10 2.30
C VAL A 283 7.31 1.01 1.89
N GLU A 284 7.48 -0.19 2.43
CA GLU A 284 6.56 -1.30 2.22
C GLU A 284 5.28 -1.08 3.05
N PRO A 285 4.16 -1.77 2.74
CA PRO A 285 2.92 -1.63 3.50
C PRO A 285 3.08 -1.88 5.01
N SER A 286 3.84 -2.91 5.43
CA SER A 286 4.15 -3.15 6.86
C SER A 286 5.01 -2.05 7.47
N GLY A 287 5.85 -1.41 6.65
CA GLY A 287 6.64 -0.24 7.02
C GLY A 287 5.78 0.95 7.42
N ALA A 288 4.70 1.20 6.68
CA ALA A 288 3.79 2.31 6.94
C ALA A 288 2.66 2.02 7.94
N LEU A 289 2.47 0.75 8.34
CA LEU A 289 1.32 0.33 9.15
C LEU A 289 1.19 1.10 10.47
N ALA A 290 2.30 1.30 11.20
CA ALA A 290 2.26 2.05 12.46
C ALA A 290 1.82 3.50 12.28
N LEU A 291 2.21 4.14 11.17
CA LEU A 291 1.76 5.49 10.84
C LEU A 291 0.27 5.52 10.50
N ALA A 292 -0.23 4.53 9.76
CA ALA A 292 -1.67 4.41 9.49
C ALA A 292 -2.47 4.31 10.81
N GLY A 293 -2.01 3.46 11.74
CA GLY A 293 -2.62 3.32 13.06
C GLY A 293 -2.53 4.59 13.90
N MET A 294 -1.39 5.28 13.87
CA MET A 294 -1.23 6.57 14.54
C MET A 294 -2.25 7.59 14.06
N LYS A 295 -2.36 7.81 12.73
CA LYS A 295 -3.31 8.77 12.14
C LYS A 295 -4.74 8.48 12.59
N LYS A 296 -5.14 7.20 12.55
CA LYS A 296 -6.45 6.74 12.99
C LYS A 296 -6.68 7.01 14.48
N TYR A 297 -5.72 6.61 15.31
CA TYR A 297 -5.80 6.76 16.76
C TYR A 297 -5.87 8.22 17.20
N LEU A 298 -5.02 9.09 16.64
CA LEU A 298 -5.02 10.54 16.93
C LEU A 298 -6.36 11.18 16.57
N SER A 299 -6.94 10.81 15.42
CA SER A 299 -8.23 11.32 14.97
C SER A 299 -9.38 10.84 15.86
N THR A 300 -9.45 9.53 16.13
CA THR A 300 -10.51 8.93 16.95
C THR A 300 -10.50 9.48 18.38
N HIS A 301 -9.31 9.67 18.97
CA HIS A 301 -9.15 10.15 20.34
C HIS A 301 -9.05 11.68 20.45
N LYS A 302 -9.08 12.41 19.32
CA LYS A 302 -8.92 13.87 19.25
C LYS A 302 -7.68 14.37 20.01
N LEU A 303 -6.58 13.62 19.91
CA LEU A 303 -5.33 13.95 20.59
C LEU A 303 -4.64 15.11 19.87
N THR A 304 -4.26 16.12 20.64
CA THR A 304 -3.53 17.31 20.18
C THR A 304 -2.46 17.69 21.21
N GLY A 305 -1.40 18.36 20.76
CA GLY A 305 -0.27 18.76 21.59
C GLY A 305 0.53 17.59 22.15
N LYS A 306 0.49 16.42 21.51
CA LYS A 306 1.15 15.18 21.95
C LYS A 306 2.43 14.88 21.19
N ASN A 307 3.31 14.16 21.87
CA ASN A 307 4.58 13.67 21.34
C ASN A 307 4.45 12.22 20.88
N CYS A 308 4.45 11.98 19.56
CA CYS A 308 4.06 10.69 18.97
C CYS A 308 5.13 10.14 18.03
N VAL A 309 5.43 8.85 18.14
CA VAL A 309 6.38 8.13 17.28
C VAL A 309 5.72 6.99 16.53
N ALA A 310 5.92 6.92 15.22
CA ALA A 310 5.58 5.76 14.40
C ALA A 310 6.85 5.01 14.03
N ILE A 311 6.86 3.68 14.19
CA ILE A 311 7.96 2.86 13.71
C ILE A 311 7.79 2.58 12.21
N ILE A 312 8.70 3.10 11.40
CA ILE A 312 8.78 2.79 9.97
C ILE A 312 9.59 1.52 9.80
N SER A 313 8.90 0.38 9.78
CA SER A 313 9.51 -0.93 10.07
C SER A 313 10.31 -1.56 8.91
N GLY A 314 10.06 -1.16 7.67
CA GLY A 314 10.77 -1.69 6.51
C GLY A 314 10.39 -1.06 5.18
N ALA A 315 11.12 -1.41 4.13
CA ALA A 315 10.97 -0.88 2.76
C ALA A 315 11.14 -1.92 1.63
N ASN A 316 11.07 -3.22 1.92
CA ASN A 316 11.25 -4.27 0.92
C ASN A 316 9.93 -4.58 0.18
N MET A 317 9.65 -3.82 -0.86
CA MET A 317 8.47 -3.98 -1.71
C MET A 317 8.84 -4.09 -3.20
N ASN A 318 8.09 -4.89 -3.97
CA ASN A 318 8.20 -4.86 -5.43
C ASN A 318 7.65 -3.53 -5.97
N PHE A 319 8.39 -2.88 -6.86
CA PHE A 319 8.03 -1.61 -7.48
C PHE A 319 6.63 -1.63 -8.12
N ASP A 320 6.22 -2.75 -8.75
CA ASP A 320 4.89 -2.86 -9.38
C ASP A 320 3.73 -2.67 -8.39
N ARG A 321 3.95 -2.98 -7.09
CA ARG A 321 2.93 -2.74 -6.05
C ARG A 321 2.64 -1.26 -5.84
N LEU A 322 3.53 -0.36 -6.24
CA LEU A 322 3.30 1.09 -6.14
C LEU A 322 2.10 1.52 -6.96
N ARG A 323 1.83 0.86 -8.10
CA ARG A 323 0.64 1.15 -8.91
C ARG A 323 -0.63 0.91 -8.10
N TYR A 324 -0.74 -0.25 -7.46
CA TYR A 324 -1.88 -0.58 -6.60
C TYR A 324 -2.00 0.39 -5.43
N ILE A 325 -0.87 0.75 -4.78
CA ILE A 325 -0.85 1.71 -3.68
C ILE A 325 -1.33 3.09 -4.15
N ALA A 326 -0.85 3.58 -5.29
CA ALA A 326 -1.27 4.85 -5.86
C ALA A 326 -2.78 4.88 -6.15
N GLU A 327 -3.28 3.87 -6.88
CA GLU A 327 -4.71 3.73 -7.21
C GLU A 327 -5.58 3.67 -5.94
N ARG A 328 -5.20 2.87 -4.94
CA ARG A 328 -5.95 2.76 -3.66
C ARG A 328 -5.89 4.04 -2.84
N THR A 329 -4.78 4.76 -2.87
CA THR A 329 -4.65 6.00 -2.10
C THR A 329 -5.55 7.10 -2.66
N GLU A 330 -5.65 7.23 -3.99
CA GLU A 330 -6.57 8.18 -4.63
C GLU A 330 -8.03 7.91 -4.25
N ILE A 331 -8.41 6.62 -4.22
CA ILE A 331 -9.74 6.16 -3.79
C ILE A 331 -9.97 6.48 -2.30
N GLY A 332 -9.04 6.09 -1.42
CA GLY A 332 -9.20 6.24 0.04
C GLY A 332 -9.15 7.68 0.53
N GLU A 333 -8.38 8.55 -0.12
CA GLU A 333 -8.31 9.99 0.20
C GLU A 333 -9.52 10.78 -0.33
N LYS A 334 -10.47 10.14 -1.03
CA LYS A 334 -11.61 10.80 -1.67
C LYS A 334 -11.16 11.96 -2.57
N LYS A 335 -10.10 11.72 -3.35
CA LYS A 335 -9.51 12.69 -4.29
C LYS A 335 -10.09 12.60 -5.69
N GLU A 336 -10.95 11.63 -5.93
CA GLU A 336 -11.67 11.43 -7.18
C GLU A 336 -13.13 11.15 -6.85
N ALA A 337 -14.05 11.84 -7.52
CA ALA A 337 -15.46 11.46 -7.59
C ALA A 337 -15.72 10.73 -8.91
N VAL A 338 -16.51 9.67 -8.84
CA VAL A 338 -16.90 8.87 -10.00
C VAL A 338 -18.40 8.98 -10.19
N PHE A 339 -18.84 9.34 -11.39
CA PHE A 339 -20.24 9.47 -11.74
C PHE A 339 -20.58 8.64 -12.99
N ALA A 340 -21.75 8.02 -12.98
CA ALA A 340 -22.42 7.59 -14.21
C ALA A 340 -23.44 8.67 -14.59
N VAL A 341 -23.22 9.36 -15.70
CA VAL A 341 -24.08 10.45 -16.16
C VAL A 341 -24.76 10.06 -17.45
N THR A 342 -26.08 10.21 -17.47
CA THR A 342 -26.88 10.01 -18.68
C THR A 342 -26.98 11.31 -19.47
N ILE A 343 -26.55 11.30 -20.74
CA ILE A 343 -26.67 12.45 -21.66
C ILE A 343 -27.52 12.09 -22.89
N PRO A 344 -28.10 13.08 -23.60
CA PRO A 344 -28.78 12.81 -24.87
C PRO A 344 -27.81 12.27 -25.93
N GLU A 345 -28.22 11.23 -26.67
CA GLU A 345 -27.43 10.63 -27.75
C GLU A 345 -27.54 11.48 -29.03
N ARG A 346 -26.90 12.65 -29.03
CA ARG A 346 -26.85 13.59 -30.16
C ARG A 346 -25.49 14.27 -30.26
N THR A 347 -25.17 14.74 -31.46
CA THR A 347 -23.95 15.50 -31.70
C THR A 347 -23.89 16.76 -30.82
N GLY A 348 -22.71 17.02 -30.24
CA GLY A 348 -22.47 18.15 -29.34
C GLY A 348 -22.82 17.92 -27.87
N ALA A 349 -23.57 16.86 -27.51
CA ALA A 349 -23.97 16.63 -26.11
C ALA A 349 -22.77 16.40 -25.16
N PHE A 350 -21.71 15.76 -25.65
CA PHE A 350 -20.44 15.59 -24.90
C PHE A 350 -19.78 16.91 -24.55
N LEU A 351 -19.75 17.84 -25.52
CA LEU A 351 -19.15 19.15 -25.35
C LEU A 351 -19.97 20.01 -24.38
N GLU A 352 -21.30 19.98 -24.50
CA GLU A 352 -22.21 20.64 -23.56
C GLU A 352 -21.98 20.14 -22.13
N PHE A 353 -21.96 18.81 -21.94
CA PHE A 353 -21.68 18.21 -20.64
C PHE A 353 -20.31 18.62 -20.07
N CYS A 354 -19.25 18.62 -20.88
CA CYS A 354 -17.93 19.06 -20.42
C CYS A 354 -17.88 20.54 -20.05
N ARG A 355 -18.68 21.40 -20.70
CA ARG A 355 -18.82 22.83 -20.32
C ARG A 355 -19.54 22.98 -18.99
N ASP A 356 -20.56 22.18 -18.73
CA ASP A 356 -21.32 22.21 -17.46
C ASP A 356 -20.48 21.76 -16.25
N LEU A 357 -19.40 21.01 -16.49
CA LEU A 357 -18.39 20.70 -15.46
C LEU A 357 -17.55 21.92 -15.04
N LYS A 358 -17.68 23.07 -15.71
CA LYS A 358 -17.09 24.38 -15.33
C LYS A 358 -15.58 24.35 -15.08
N GLY A 359 -14.84 23.64 -15.94
CA GLY A 359 -13.37 23.58 -15.88
C GLY A 359 -12.80 22.71 -14.77
N ARG A 360 -13.63 21.86 -14.13
CA ARG A 360 -13.15 20.84 -13.21
C ARG A 360 -12.24 19.84 -13.93
N ASN A 361 -11.26 19.31 -13.19
CA ASN A 361 -10.27 18.43 -13.78
C ASN A 361 -10.83 17.02 -13.93
N ILE A 362 -11.02 16.58 -15.17
CA ILE A 362 -11.55 15.26 -15.52
C ILE A 362 -10.38 14.27 -15.53
N THR A 363 -10.46 13.25 -14.69
CA THR A 363 -9.46 12.17 -14.57
C THR A 363 -9.78 10.99 -15.47
N GLU A 364 -11.07 10.75 -15.73
CA GLU A 364 -11.54 9.66 -16.56
C GLU A 364 -12.81 10.08 -17.29
N PHE A 365 -12.93 9.67 -18.55
CA PHE A 365 -14.12 9.94 -19.36
C PHE A 365 -14.28 8.81 -20.37
N ASN A 366 -15.19 7.89 -20.08
CA ASN A 366 -15.38 6.67 -20.86
C ASN A 366 -16.84 6.55 -21.34
N TYR A 367 -17.00 6.24 -22.63
CA TYR A 367 -18.27 6.10 -23.31
C TYR A 367 -18.16 5.11 -24.47
N ARG A 368 -19.25 4.36 -24.69
CA ARG A 368 -19.53 3.58 -25.90
C ARG A 368 -21.00 3.73 -26.25
N VAL A 369 -21.25 3.96 -27.53
CA VAL A 369 -22.60 3.89 -28.10
C VAL A 369 -23.18 2.49 -27.93
N ARG A 370 -24.47 2.39 -27.58
CA ARG A 370 -25.19 1.10 -27.51
C ARG A 370 -25.73 0.74 -28.88
N ASN A 371 -25.79 -0.57 -29.17
CA ASN A 371 -26.21 -1.13 -30.46
C ASN A 371 -27.53 -0.48 -30.96
N ILE A 372 -27.45 0.20 -32.10
CA ILE A 372 -28.58 0.85 -32.77
C ILE A 372 -29.31 -0.21 -33.59
N ALA A 373 -30.07 -1.09 -32.92
CA ALA A 373 -30.95 -2.04 -33.59
C ALA A 373 -32.29 -1.40 -34.04
N ALA A 374 -32.57 -0.16 -33.65
CA ALA A 374 -33.75 0.59 -34.05
C ALA A 374 -33.41 2.10 -34.21
N PRO A 375 -33.56 2.70 -35.41
CA PRO A 375 -33.21 4.10 -35.67
C PRO A 375 -34.04 5.15 -34.91
N ASP A 376 -35.19 4.77 -34.34
CA ASP A 376 -36.13 5.68 -33.67
C ASP A 376 -36.11 5.59 -32.13
N SER A 377 -35.23 4.78 -31.55
CA SER A 377 -35.03 4.72 -30.09
C SER A 377 -33.57 4.99 -29.76
N LEU A 378 -33.16 6.25 -29.84
CA LEU A 378 -31.92 6.72 -29.26
C LEU A 378 -32.05 6.65 -27.74
N GLU A 379 -31.79 5.47 -27.17
CA GLU A 379 -31.60 5.34 -25.73
C GLU A 379 -30.49 6.31 -25.30
N PRO A 380 -30.65 6.98 -24.15
CA PRO A 380 -29.70 8.01 -23.77
C PRO A 380 -28.34 7.40 -23.40
N ALA A 381 -27.27 8.08 -23.81
CA ALA A 381 -25.89 7.68 -23.60
C ALA A 381 -25.55 7.66 -22.10
N SER A 382 -24.91 6.60 -21.62
CA SER A 382 -24.34 6.57 -20.26
C SER A 382 -22.83 6.79 -20.33
N ILE A 383 -22.36 7.84 -19.67
CA ILE A 383 -20.94 8.18 -19.59
C ILE A 383 -20.44 7.88 -18.18
N PHE A 384 -19.26 7.28 -18.09
CA PHE A 384 -18.53 7.13 -16.86
C PHE A 384 -17.48 8.24 -16.75
N VAL A 385 -17.58 9.05 -15.69
CA VAL A 385 -16.77 10.26 -15.52
C VAL A 385 -16.08 10.25 -14.16
N GLY A 386 -14.76 10.33 -14.18
CA GLY A 386 -13.92 10.61 -13.01
C GLY A 386 -13.58 12.09 -12.94
N ILE A 387 -13.75 12.71 -11.77
CA ILE A 387 -13.46 14.12 -11.53
C ILE A 387 -12.55 14.24 -10.31
N ALA A 388 -11.39 14.88 -10.47
CA ALA A 388 -10.50 15.14 -9.35
C ALA A 388 -11.11 16.16 -8.37
N LEU A 389 -10.97 15.86 -7.07
CA LEU A 389 -11.48 16.64 -5.96
C LEU A 389 -10.33 17.32 -5.20
N LYS A 390 -10.55 18.58 -4.81
CA LYS A 390 -9.70 19.37 -3.92
C LYS A 390 -10.30 19.49 -2.52
N GLU A 391 -11.64 19.59 -2.39
CA GLU A 391 -12.33 19.68 -1.08
C GLU A 391 -13.01 18.37 -0.66
N GLY A 392 -12.64 17.24 -1.27
CA GLY A 392 -13.15 15.91 -0.94
C GLY A 392 -14.68 15.81 -1.05
N ASP A 393 -15.32 15.23 -0.03
CA ASP A 393 -16.77 14.98 -0.02
C ASP A 393 -17.59 16.26 -0.25
N LYS A 394 -17.16 17.41 0.29
CA LYS A 394 -17.92 18.65 0.16
C LYS A 394 -18.05 19.07 -1.31
N GLU A 395 -16.94 18.96 -2.05
CA GLU A 395 -16.92 19.25 -3.49
C GLU A 395 -17.67 18.18 -4.29
N ARG A 396 -17.55 16.90 -3.92
CA ARG A 396 -18.32 15.80 -4.51
C ARG A 396 -19.82 16.06 -4.47
N HIS A 397 -20.38 16.42 -3.32
CA HIS A 397 -21.81 16.76 -3.19
C HIS A 397 -22.18 18.00 -4.01
N THR A 398 -21.29 19.00 -4.05
CA THR A 398 -21.49 20.21 -4.87
C THR A 398 -21.56 19.86 -6.36
N ILE A 399 -20.73 18.93 -6.84
CA ILE A 399 -20.75 18.44 -8.21
C ILE A 399 -22.04 17.68 -8.49
N ALA A 400 -22.42 16.74 -7.63
CA ALA A 400 -23.65 15.97 -7.78
C ALA A 400 -24.89 16.87 -7.92
N ASN A 401 -25.02 17.87 -7.04
CA ASN A 401 -26.11 18.84 -7.10
C ASN A 401 -26.06 19.68 -8.38
N SER A 402 -24.88 20.16 -8.78
CA SER A 402 -24.72 20.94 -10.01
C SER A 402 -25.10 20.16 -11.27
N LEU A 403 -24.84 18.84 -11.30
CA LEU A 403 -25.24 17.98 -12.41
C LEU A 403 -26.76 17.80 -12.44
N GLN A 404 -27.39 17.62 -11.29
CA GLN A 404 -28.84 17.51 -11.18
C GLN A 404 -29.55 18.82 -11.55
N GLU A 405 -29.03 19.97 -11.11
CA GLU A 405 -29.55 21.31 -11.47
C GLU A 405 -29.44 21.60 -12.97
N ALA A 406 -28.40 21.08 -13.64
CA ALA A 406 -28.22 21.16 -15.08
C ALA A 406 -29.14 20.19 -15.86
N GLY A 407 -29.93 19.36 -15.16
CA GLY A 407 -30.90 18.45 -15.78
C GLY A 407 -30.35 17.07 -16.15
N TYR A 408 -29.13 16.73 -15.70
CA TYR A 408 -28.57 15.40 -15.94
C TYR A 408 -29.08 14.38 -14.93
N ASN A 409 -29.34 13.16 -15.39
CA ASN A 409 -29.50 12.00 -14.52
C ASN A 409 -28.11 11.44 -14.18
N ALA A 410 -27.55 11.88 -13.06
CA ALA A 410 -26.22 11.50 -12.58
C ALA A 410 -26.31 10.60 -11.34
N HIS A 411 -25.67 9.44 -11.41
CA HIS A 411 -25.50 8.52 -10.28
C HIS A 411 -24.08 8.63 -9.74
N ASP A 412 -23.96 8.90 -8.45
CA ASP A 412 -22.68 8.93 -7.76
C ASP A 412 -22.20 7.51 -7.44
N LEU A 413 -21.13 7.09 -8.10
CA LEU A 413 -20.50 5.78 -7.97
C LEU A 413 -19.21 5.85 -7.14
N THR A 414 -18.94 6.98 -6.49
CA THR A 414 -17.69 7.22 -5.76
C THR A 414 -17.53 6.31 -4.54
N ASP A 415 -18.55 5.60 -4.08
CA ASP A 415 -18.43 4.59 -3.02
C ASP A 415 -18.78 3.17 -3.53
N ASP A 416 -18.96 2.99 -4.84
CA ASP A 416 -19.26 1.71 -5.45
C ASP A 416 -17.95 0.95 -5.75
N ASP A 417 -17.72 -0.13 -5.00
CA ASP A 417 -16.54 -0.97 -5.14
C ASP A 417 -16.45 -1.65 -6.51
N ILE A 418 -17.58 -2.08 -7.10
CA ILE A 418 -17.62 -2.75 -8.40
C ILE A 418 -17.28 -1.73 -9.49
N ALA A 419 -17.81 -0.51 -9.39
CA ALA A 419 -17.50 0.57 -10.32
C ALA A 419 -16.00 0.87 -10.37
N LYS A 420 -15.36 1.00 -9.20
CA LYS A 420 -13.94 1.33 -9.06
C LYS A 420 -12.99 0.20 -9.41
N SER A 421 -13.32 -1.04 -9.02
CA SER A 421 -12.42 -2.18 -9.19
C SER A 421 -12.57 -2.87 -10.53
N HIS A 422 -13.76 -2.83 -11.13
CA HIS A 422 -14.07 -3.56 -12.35
C HIS A 422 -14.62 -2.68 -13.47
N ILE A 423 -15.78 -2.03 -13.28
CA ILE A 423 -16.51 -1.38 -14.40
C ILE A 423 -15.66 -0.31 -15.10
N ARG A 424 -14.88 0.49 -14.36
CA ARG A 424 -14.00 1.50 -14.95
C ARG A 424 -13.01 0.95 -15.98
N TYR A 425 -12.67 -0.33 -15.89
CA TYR A 425 -11.77 -1.04 -16.82
C TYR A 425 -12.50 -1.80 -17.93
N LEU A 426 -13.83 -1.87 -17.89
CA LEU A 426 -14.66 -2.67 -18.80
C LEU A 426 -15.52 -1.83 -19.75
N ILE A 427 -15.60 -0.51 -19.54
CA ILE A 427 -16.36 0.38 -20.42
C ILE A 427 -15.68 0.46 -21.78
N GLY A 428 -16.44 0.16 -22.83
CA GLY A 428 -15.93 -0.14 -24.16
C GLY A 428 -16.91 -1.08 -24.83
N GLY A 429 -16.62 -2.38 -24.90
CA GLY A 429 -17.54 -3.39 -25.46
C GLY A 429 -17.87 -3.19 -26.95
N HIS A 430 -18.62 -4.14 -27.51
CA HIS A 430 -19.00 -4.16 -28.92
C HIS A 430 -20.17 -3.24 -29.24
N ALA A 431 -20.05 -2.43 -30.30
CA ALA A 431 -21.17 -1.62 -30.81
C ALA A 431 -21.78 -2.18 -32.10
N GLY A 432 -21.06 -2.99 -32.87
CA GLY A 432 -21.57 -3.58 -34.11
C GLY A 432 -21.71 -2.58 -35.25
N LEU A 433 -20.93 -1.48 -35.24
CA LEU A 433 -21.00 -0.42 -36.23
C LEU A 433 -20.08 -0.71 -37.42
N ALA A 434 -20.64 -0.74 -38.63
CA ALA A 434 -19.88 -1.01 -39.85
C ALA A 434 -19.06 0.20 -40.32
N ASP A 435 -19.49 1.42 -39.99
CA ASP A 435 -18.96 2.71 -40.42
C ASP A 435 -18.22 3.47 -39.30
N GLU A 436 -17.74 2.76 -38.28
CA GLU A 436 -16.89 3.34 -37.24
C GLU A 436 -15.41 3.37 -37.67
N GLN A 437 -14.79 4.55 -37.54
CA GLN A 437 -13.36 4.75 -37.68
C GLN A 437 -12.75 5.07 -36.32
N LEU A 438 -11.68 4.35 -35.95
CA LEU A 438 -11.02 4.49 -34.67
C LEU A 438 -9.73 5.28 -34.80
N PHE A 439 -9.56 6.27 -33.93
CA PHE A 439 -8.38 7.12 -33.88
C PHE A 439 -7.76 7.10 -32.49
N LYS A 440 -6.43 7.02 -32.44
CA LYS A 440 -5.65 7.33 -31.26
C LYS A 440 -5.20 8.77 -31.35
N VAL A 441 -5.60 9.59 -30.39
CA VAL A 441 -5.24 11.00 -30.28
C VAL A 441 -4.39 11.21 -29.03
N SER A 442 -3.29 11.96 -29.17
CA SER A 442 -2.45 12.36 -28.05
C SER A 442 -2.33 13.88 -28.00
N PHE A 443 -2.56 14.44 -26.82
CA PHE A 443 -2.43 15.88 -26.58
C PHE A 443 -1.70 16.16 -25.25
N PRO A 444 -0.97 17.29 -25.14
CA PRO A 444 -0.30 17.67 -23.90
C PRO A 444 -1.31 17.83 -22.77
N GLU A 445 -1.10 17.13 -21.67
CA GLU A 445 -2.03 17.14 -20.54
C GLU A 445 -1.96 18.46 -19.78
N ARG A 446 -3.07 19.20 -19.70
CA ARG A 446 -3.22 20.49 -19.01
C ARG A 446 -4.66 20.65 -18.50
N PRO A 447 -4.92 21.48 -17.47
CA PRO A 447 -6.29 21.76 -17.05
C PRO A 447 -7.18 22.19 -18.23
N GLY A 448 -8.28 21.45 -18.44
CA GLY A 448 -9.20 21.68 -19.55
C GLY A 448 -8.76 21.13 -20.91
N ALA A 449 -7.68 20.33 -20.99
CA ALA A 449 -7.20 19.76 -22.26
C ALA A 449 -8.28 18.95 -22.98
N LEU A 450 -9.04 18.12 -22.25
CA LEU A 450 -10.18 17.38 -22.82
C LEU A 450 -11.27 18.31 -23.38
N LEU A 451 -11.63 19.37 -22.66
CA LEU A 451 -12.61 20.35 -23.15
C LEU A 451 -12.10 21.05 -24.42
N ASN A 452 -10.85 21.51 -24.42
CA ASN A 452 -10.22 22.12 -25.59
C ASN A 452 -10.16 21.16 -26.79
N PHE A 453 -9.95 19.87 -26.55
CA PHE A 453 -10.01 18.85 -27.59
C PHE A 453 -11.42 18.75 -28.19
N LEU A 454 -12.45 18.63 -27.35
CA LEU A 454 -13.84 18.55 -27.80
C LEU A 454 -14.30 19.85 -28.49
N GLU A 455 -13.86 21.02 -28.03
CA GLU A 455 -14.18 22.31 -28.66
C GLU A 455 -13.58 22.44 -30.05
N LYS A 456 -12.35 21.95 -30.22
CA LYS A 456 -11.68 21.93 -31.52
C LYS A 456 -12.23 20.86 -32.46
N LEU A 457 -12.63 19.69 -31.92
CA LEU A 457 -13.30 18.64 -32.69
C LEU A 457 -14.67 19.10 -33.21
N GLY A 458 -15.32 20.03 -32.49
CA GLY A 458 -16.56 20.65 -32.90
C GLY A 458 -17.78 19.72 -32.77
N THR A 459 -18.83 20.03 -33.53
CA THR A 459 -20.10 19.28 -33.55
C THR A 459 -20.38 18.66 -34.92
N ASP A 460 -19.36 18.48 -35.75
CA ASP A 460 -19.51 17.97 -37.11
C ASP A 460 -19.42 16.44 -37.17
N PHE A 461 -18.93 15.81 -36.10
CA PHE A 461 -18.66 14.38 -36.03
C PHE A 461 -19.47 13.70 -34.93
N ASN A 462 -20.04 12.54 -35.27
CA ASN A 462 -20.71 11.70 -34.28
C ASN A 462 -19.68 10.79 -33.58
N ILE A 463 -19.55 10.92 -32.26
CA ILE A 463 -18.62 10.14 -31.45
C ILE A 463 -19.32 8.84 -31.03
N THR A 464 -18.72 7.70 -31.32
CA THR A 464 -19.26 6.35 -31.05
C THR A 464 -18.46 5.59 -29.98
N LEU A 465 -17.24 6.03 -29.71
CA LEU A 465 -16.39 5.56 -28.62
C LEU A 465 -15.59 6.74 -28.08
N PHE A 466 -15.49 6.86 -26.77
CA PHE A 466 -14.57 7.80 -26.15
C PHE A 466 -13.94 7.13 -24.94
N HIS A 467 -12.62 6.97 -24.93
CA HIS A 467 -11.90 6.43 -23.79
C HIS A 467 -10.73 7.35 -23.46
N TYR A 468 -10.84 8.03 -22.33
CA TYR A 468 -9.85 8.97 -21.82
C TYR A 468 -9.56 8.66 -20.35
N ARG A 469 -8.28 8.53 -20.03
CA ARG A 469 -7.83 8.39 -18.65
C ARG A 469 -6.52 9.12 -18.43
N ASN A 470 -6.53 10.04 -17.49
CA ASN A 470 -5.36 10.79 -17.06
C ASN A 470 -4.68 10.04 -15.90
N HIS A 471 -3.53 9.44 -16.18
CA HIS A 471 -2.70 8.73 -15.20
C HIS A 471 -1.50 9.56 -14.74
N GLY A 472 -1.54 10.89 -14.86
CA GLY A 472 -0.38 11.74 -14.60
C GLY A 472 0.76 11.56 -15.62
N ALA A 473 0.45 10.97 -16.78
CA ALA A 473 1.35 10.93 -17.91
C ALA A 473 1.46 12.32 -18.56
N ALA A 474 2.59 12.63 -19.19
CA ALA A 474 2.81 13.91 -19.86
C ALA A 474 1.84 14.16 -21.03
N ASP A 475 1.34 13.07 -21.64
CA ASP A 475 0.42 13.10 -22.77
C ASP A 475 -0.92 12.47 -22.35
N GLY A 476 -2.01 13.23 -22.50
CA GLY A 476 -3.36 12.71 -22.46
C GLY A 476 -3.58 11.85 -23.70
N ARG A 477 -3.91 10.57 -23.50
CA ARG A 477 -4.19 9.63 -24.59
C ARG A 477 -5.67 9.37 -24.64
N VAL A 478 -6.27 9.70 -25.77
CA VAL A 478 -7.67 9.42 -26.07
C VAL A 478 -7.73 8.37 -27.16
N LEU A 479 -8.56 7.36 -26.94
CA LEU A 479 -9.06 6.52 -28.02
C LEU A 479 -10.46 7.02 -28.36
N VAL A 480 -10.68 7.42 -29.60
CA VAL A 480 -11.96 7.98 -30.06
C VAL A 480 -12.46 7.21 -31.28
N GLY A 481 -13.70 6.75 -31.22
CA GLY A 481 -14.44 6.20 -32.35
C GLY A 481 -15.32 7.29 -32.93
N ILE A 482 -15.24 7.48 -34.24
CA ILE A 482 -16.02 8.46 -34.98
C ILE A 482 -16.79 7.72 -36.07
N GLN A 483 -18.09 7.95 -36.15
CA GLN A 483 -18.89 7.45 -37.26
C GLN A 483 -18.51 8.20 -38.54
N ALA A 484 -17.89 7.50 -39.48
CA ALA A 484 -17.43 8.06 -40.73
C ALA A 484 -17.45 7.01 -41.84
N THR A 485 -18.13 7.33 -42.93
CA THR A 485 -18.04 6.57 -44.19
C THR A 485 -16.60 6.55 -44.72
N ALA A 486 -16.26 5.57 -45.55
CA ALA A 486 -14.92 5.49 -46.17
C ALA A 486 -14.52 6.80 -46.91
N THR A 487 -15.50 7.53 -47.44
CA THR A 487 -15.32 8.83 -48.11
C THR A 487 -15.10 10.01 -47.16
N SER A 488 -15.61 9.97 -45.92
CA SER A 488 -15.47 11.06 -44.93
C SER A 488 -14.32 10.86 -43.95
N SER A 489 -13.69 9.68 -43.93
CA SER A 489 -12.55 9.37 -43.06
C SER A 489 -11.35 10.31 -43.26
N ARG A 490 -11.07 10.73 -44.50
CA ARG A 490 -9.99 11.68 -44.80
C ARG A 490 -10.27 13.08 -44.22
N ALA A 491 -11.52 13.53 -44.30
CA ALA A 491 -11.93 14.81 -43.70
C ALA A 491 -11.78 14.79 -42.17
N VAL A 492 -12.15 13.68 -41.51
CA VAL A 492 -11.94 13.50 -40.07
C VAL A 492 -10.45 13.58 -39.71
N GLN A 493 -9.59 12.93 -40.50
CA GLN A 493 -8.15 12.94 -40.28
C GLN A 493 -7.54 14.32 -40.50
N ASP A 494 -7.96 15.02 -41.56
CA ASP A 494 -7.51 16.38 -41.87
C ASP A 494 -7.93 17.34 -40.76
N THR A 495 -9.18 17.28 -40.28
CA THR A 495 -9.64 18.05 -39.12
C THR A 495 -8.83 17.73 -37.86
N LEU A 496 -8.61 16.45 -37.53
CA LEU A 496 -7.81 16.06 -36.36
C LEU A 496 -6.34 16.51 -36.44
N GLN A 497 -5.76 16.59 -37.65
CA GLN A 497 -4.43 17.15 -37.87
C GLN A 497 -4.40 18.68 -37.76
N GLU A 498 -5.40 19.38 -38.32
CA GLU A 498 -5.54 20.85 -38.23
C GLU A 498 -5.71 21.33 -36.78
N ILE A 499 -6.33 20.52 -35.94
CA ILE A 499 -6.52 20.75 -34.50
C ILE A 499 -5.18 20.82 -33.74
N GLY A 500 -4.09 20.31 -34.33
CA GLY A 500 -2.72 20.41 -33.81
C GLY A 500 -2.35 19.32 -32.80
N TYR A 501 -3.05 18.18 -32.82
CA TYR A 501 -2.76 17.02 -31.97
C TYR A 501 -2.24 15.85 -32.79
N GLU A 502 -1.44 14.99 -32.18
CA GLU A 502 -0.94 13.79 -32.83
C GLU A 502 -2.09 12.78 -32.94
N CYS A 503 -2.53 12.51 -34.17
CA CYS A 503 -3.63 11.61 -34.46
C CYS A 503 -3.18 10.49 -35.39
N SER A 504 -3.51 9.25 -35.04
CA SER A 504 -3.23 8.06 -35.85
C SER A 504 -4.49 7.20 -36.03
N PRO A 505 -4.87 6.82 -37.26
CA PRO A 505 -5.94 5.86 -37.48
C PRO A 505 -5.49 4.48 -37.01
N VAL A 506 -6.38 3.79 -36.30
CA VAL A 506 -6.14 2.47 -35.71
C VAL A 506 -7.30 1.50 -35.94
N SER A 507 -8.16 1.80 -36.92
CA SER A 507 -9.31 0.96 -37.30
C SER A 507 -8.92 -0.48 -37.67
N ASP A 508 -7.71 -0.73 -38.18
CA ASP A 508 -7.25 -2.08 -38.54
C ASP A 508 -6.57 -2.83 -37.38
N ASN A 509 -6.53 -2.24 -36.18
CA ASN A 509 -5.93 -2.88 -35.02
C ASN A 509 -6.69 -4.15 -34.63
N ILE A 510 -5.98 -5.28 -34.51
CA ILE A 510 -6.57 -6.59 -34.20
C ILE A 510 -7.35 -6.57 -32.88
N SER A 511 -6.85 -5.88 -31.85
CA SER A 511 -7.54 -5.80 -30.55
C SER A 511 -8.88 -5.06 -30.66
N TYR A 512 -8.94 -3.98 -31.45
CA TYR A 512 -10.20 -3.29 -31.72
C TYR A 512 -11.20 -4.21 -32.43
N GLN A 513 -10.76 -4.89 -33.50
CA GLN A 513 -11.61 -5.79 -34.27
C GLN A 513 -12.17 -6.97 -33.45
N LEU A 514 -11.40 -7.49 -32.49
CA LEU A 514 -11.83 -8.62 -31.66
C LEU A 514 -12.71 -8.19 -30.48
N PHE A 515 -12.42 -7.06 -29.83
CA PHE A 515 -13.00 -6.73 -28.51
C PHE A 515 -13.94 -5.52 -28.50
N LEU A 516 -13.98 -4.73 -29.58
CA LEU A 516 -14.75 -3.48 -29.61
C LEU A 516 -15.62 -3.32 -30.86
N LYS A 517 -15.24 -3.85 -32.02
CA LYS A 517 -15.95 -3.60 -33.28
C LYS A 517 -17.28 -4.34 -33.39
#